data_AF-A0A7Y3I3K1-F1
#
_entry.id   AF-A0A7Y3I3K1-F1
#
_cell.length_a   1.000
_cell.length_b   1.000
_cell.length_c   1.000
_cell.angle_alpha   90.00
_cell.angle_beta   90.00
_cell.angle_gamma   90.00
#
_symmetry.space_group_name_H-M   'P 1'
#
loop_
_entity.id
_entity.type
_entity.pdbx_description
1 polymer ?
#
loop_
_entity_poly.entity_id
_entity_poly.type
_entity_poly.pdbx_seq_one_letter_code
_entity_poly.pdbx_strand_id
1 'polypeptide(L)'
;MLDRAACERRVYRLATLLTGTPLVATRVITAVVDAQPDLRNLDDAHIDRLTVLRAREVRGGGMIVDPRVPVPVAQALADLPGQAREAWVLGHVYRLEPRALARAMDCSRTAALRHLDQAQAALTPAEEAANALRAYAATLEVPAFYRDARRRRRWRRLVVRICVALVAAAGCVVLAGWWWSRRAG
;
A
#
# COMPACT_ATOMS: atom_id res chain seq x y z
N MET A 1 -13.26 8.65 -12.33
CA MET A 1 -12.86 7.62 -11.36
C MET A 1 -11.55 7.01 -11.80
N LEU A 2 -10.59 6.83 -10.89
CA LEU A 2 -9.32 6.18 -11.23
C LEU A 2 -9.56 4.71 -11.60
N ASP A 3 -8.87 4.25 -12.65
CA ASP A 3 -8.78 2.82 -12.93
C ASP A 3 -8.06 2.11 -11.78
N ARG A 4 -8.41 0.85 -11.53
CA ARG A 4 -7.80 0.01 -10.51
C ARG A 4 -6.27 -0.04 -10.65
N ALA A 5 -5.77 -0.14 -11.88
CA ALA A 5 -4.33 -0.14 -12.12
C ALA A 5 -3.67 1.19 -11.71
N ALA A 6 -4.38 2.31 -11.86
CA ALA A 6 -3.91 3.61 -11.42
C ALA A 6 -3.86 3.71 -9.88
N CYS A 7 -4.89 3.20 -9.17
CA CYS A 7 -4.87 3.12 -7.70
C CYS A 7 -3.70 2.25 -7.21
N GLU A 8 -3.48 1.09 -7.82
CA GLU A 8 -2.38 0.18 -7.45
C GLU A 8 -1.01 0.81 -7.73
N ARG A 9 -0.83 1.52 -8.86
CA ARG A 9 0.39 2.30 -9.12
C ARG A 9 0.62 3.38 -8.07
N ARG A 10 -0.41 4.13 -7.68
CA ARG A 10 -0.30 5.15 -6.63
C ARG A 10 0.19 4.55 -5.32
N VAL A 11 -0.45 3.48 -4.85
CA VAL A 11 -0.04 2.76 -3.62
C VAL A 11 1.40 2.28 -3.72
N TYR A 12 1.78 1.68 -4.85
CA TYR A 12 3.13 1.16 -5.05
C TYR A 12 4.19 2.26 -5.02
N ARG A 13 3.94 3.39 -5.69
CA ARG A 13 4.83 4.54 -5.73
C ARG A 13 5.02 5.13 -4.35
N LEU A 14 3.94 5.40 -3.63
CA LEU A 14 3.99 5.94 -2.27
C LEU A 14 4.73 4.97 -1.34
N ALA A 15 4.37 3.68 -1.37
CA ALA A 15 5.04 2.66 -0.56
C ALA A 15 6.54 2.55 -0.86
N THR A 16 6.96 2.70 -2.12
CA THR A 16 8.38 2.67 -2.50
C THR A 16 9.14 3.85 -1.91
N LEU A 17 8.57 5.05 -1.94
CA LEU A 17 9.19 6.24 -1.36
C LEU A 17 9.27 6.17 0.17
N LEU A 18 8.26 5.59 0.83
CA LEU A 18 8.24 5.46 2.29
C LEU A 18 9.19 4.37 2.81
N THR A 19 9.29 3.26 2.08
CA THR A 19 10.10 2.08 2.49
C THR A 19 11.51 2.08 1.92
N GLY A 20 11.76 2.91 0.91
CA GLY A 20 13.03 3.06 0.20
C GLY A 20 13.35 1.97 -0.81
N THR A 21 12.61 0.85 -0.83
CA THR A 21 12.91 -0.28 -1.72
C THR A 21 11.67 -0.77 -2.47
N PRO A 22 11.73 -0.88 -3.82
CA PRO A 22 10.62 -1.37 -4.64
C PRO A 22 10.15 -2.78 -4.25
N LEU A 23 11.06 -3.62 -3.74
CA LEU A 23 10.74 -4.98 -3.29
C LEU A 23 9.90 -4.96 -2.01
N VAL A 24 10.27 -4.17 -1.00
CA VAL A 24 9.50 -4.06 0.25
C VAL A 24 8.14 -3.41 -0.02
N ALA A 25 8.08 -2.44 -0.93
CA ALA A 25 6.83 -1.83 -1.37
C ALA A 25 5.82 -2.86 -1.90
N THR A 26 6.25 -3.99 -2.49
CA THR A 26 5.33 -5.05 -2.91
C THR A 26 4.60 -5.72 -1.75
N ARG A 27 5.21 -5.77 -0.56
CA ARG A 27 4.55 -6.28 0.67
C ARG A 27 3.50 -5.28 1.15
N VAL A 28 3.79 -3.99 1.10
CA VAL A 28 2.86 -2.92 1.48
C VAL A 28 1.63 -2.92 0.57
N ILE A 29 1.79 -2.87 -0.75
CA ILE A 29 0.64 -2.92 -1.68
C ILE A 29 -0.16 -4.22 -1.55
N THR A 30 0.50 -5.34 -1.24
CA THR A 30 -0.20 -6.60 -0.93
C THR A 30 -1.09 -6.44 0.31
N ALA A 31 -0.55 -5.91 1.40
CA ALA A 31 -1.30 -5.68 2.63
C ALA A 31 -2.45 -4.67 2.45
N VAL A 32 -2.24 -3.60 1.67
CA VAL A 32 -3.27 -2.61 1.33
C VAL A 32 -4.42 -3.26 0.55
N VAL A 33 -4.12 -4.06 -0.48
CA VAL A 33 -5.12 -4.73 -1.31
C VAL A 33 -5.81 -5.88 -0.59
N ASP A 34 -5.12 -6.58 0.31
CA ASP A 34 -5.74 -7.61 1.15
C ASP A 34 -6.71 -6.98 2.17
N ALA A 35 -6.38 -5.79 2.70
CA ALA A 35 -7.27 -5.03 3.60
C ALA A 35 -8.47 -4.41 2.85
N GLN A 36 -8.24 -3.85 1.65
CA GLN A 36 -9.29 -3.28 0.80
C GLN A 36 -9.21 -3.87 -0.62
N PRO A 37 -9.98 -4.93 -0.93
CA PRO A 37 -9.94 -5.60 -2.22
C PRO A 37 -10.38 -4.74 -3.40
N ASP A 38 -11.14 -3.67 -3.18
CA ASP A 38 -11.50 -2.71 -4.22
C ASP A 38 -11.12 -1.28 -3.82
N LEU A 39 -9.94 -0.83 -4.27
CA LEU A 39 -9.39 0.49 -3.97
C LEU A 39 -10.19 1.63 -4.62
N ARG A 40 -11.02 1.33 -5.63
CA ARG A 40 -11.84 2.35 -6.33
C ARG A 40 -12.95 2.92 -5.45
N ASN A 41 -13.27 2.23 -4.36
CA ASN A 41 -14.27 2.66 -3.38
C ASN A 41 -13.70 3.61 -2.32
N LEU A 42 -12.40 3.90 -2.38
CA LEU A 42 -11.73 4.83 -1.48
C LEU A 42 -11.40 6.12 -2.23
N ASP A 43 -11.48 7.25 -1.53
CA ASP A 43 -10.87 8.49 -2.01
C ASP A 43 -9.34 8.43 -1.86
N ASP A 44 -8.64 9.37 -2.49
CA ASP A 44 -7.17 9.41 -2.50
C ASP A 44 -6.59 9.51 -1.08
N ALA A 45 -7.23 10.26 -0.18
CA ALA A 45 -6.76 10.44 1.19
C ALA A 45 -6.84 9.15 2.00
N HIS A 46 -7.90 8.36 1.82
CA HIS A 46 -8.05 7.04 2.44
C HIS A 46 -7.05 6.02 1.87
N ILE A 47 -6.78 6.06 0.56
CA ILE A 47 -5.74 5.24 -0.08
C ILE A 47 -4.36 5.57 0.51
N ASP A 48 -4.03 6.86 0.61
CA ASP A 48 -2.76 7.32 1.16
C ASP A 48 -2.63 6.93 2.65
N ARG A 49 -3.70 7.13 3.45
CA ARG A 49 -3.74 6.70 4.86
C ARG A 49 -3.49 5.21 5.02
N LEU A 50 -4.22 4.38 4.28
CA LEU A 50 -4.06 2.93 4.34
C LEU A 50 -2.64 2.52 3.92
N THR A 51 -2.06 3.19 2.93
CA THR A 51 -0.69 2.94 2.48
C THR A 51 0.33 3.28 3.56
N VAL A 52 0.21 4.45 4.21
CA VAL A 52 1.07 4.87 5.32
C VAL A 52 0.99 3.87 6.48
N LEU A 53 -0.23 3.51 6.91
CA LEU A 53 -0.43 2.56 8.00
C LEU A 53 0.24 1.20 7.71
N ARG A 54 0.07 0.66 6.50
CA ARG A 54 0.72 -0.60 6.10
C ARG A 54 2.23 -0.46 5.92
N ALA A 55 2.72 0.70 5.48
CA ALA A 55 4.17 0.94 5.38
C ALA A 55 4.85 0.92 6.75
N ARG A 56 4.21 1.47 7.79
CA ARG A 56 4.69 1.42 9.18
C ARG A 56 4.83 -0.02 9.70
N GLU A 57 3.87 -0.89 9.38
CA GLU A 57 3.86 -2.31 9.82
C GLU A 57 4.97 -3.13 9.16
N VAL A 58 5.24 -2.89 7.87
CA VAL A 58 6.20 -3.69 7.08
C VAL A 58 7.66 -3.39 7.45
N ARG A 59 7.92 -2.30 8.21
CA ARG A 59 9.26 -1.79 8.58
C ARG A 59 10.18 -1.64 7.37
N GLY A 60 10.10 -0.49 6.70
CA GLY A 60 11.06 -0.07 5.68
C GLY A 60 11.99 1.02 6.20
N GLY A 61 13.28 0.89 5.94
CA GLY A 61 14.31 1.89 6.28
C GLY A 61 15.48 1.87 5.31
N GLY A 62 15.26 1.35 4.09
CA GLY A 62 16.30 1.32 3.07
C GLY A 62 16.51 2.70 2.46
N MET A 63 17.72 2.95 1.98
CA MET A 63 17.99 4.04 1.06
C MET A 63 17.48 3.68 -0.34
N ILE A 64 16.93 4.65 -1.07
CA ILE A 64 16.57 4.46 -2.47
C ILE A 64 17.87 4.35 -3.28
N VAL A 65 18.10 3.21 -3.91
CA VAL A 65 19.26 2.97 -4.78
C VAL A 65 18.78 3.01 -6.24
N ASP A 66 18.65 4.21 -6.80
CA ASP A 66 18.34 4.44 -8.22
C ASP A 66 19.13 5.65 -8.74
N PRO A 67 19.78 5.57 -9.91
CA PRO A 67 20.61 6.66 -10.44
C PRO A 67 19.83 7.95 -10.72
N ARG A 68 18.50 7.91 -10.80
CA ARG A 68 17.65 9.11 -10.98
C ARG A 68 17.45 9.89 -9.69
N VAL A 69 17.75 9.29 -8.53
CA VAL A 69 17.65 9.94 -7.23
C VAL A 69 19.07 10.29 -6.78
N PRO A 70 19.41 11.58 -6.63
CA PRO A 70 20.73 11.97 -6.13
C PRO A 70 21.01 11.30 -4.79
N VAL A 71 22.22 10.75 -4.63
CA VAL A 71 22.63 10.04 -3.39
C VAL A 71 22.39 10.88 -2.13
N PRO A 72 22.70 12.20 -2.09
CA PRO A 72 22.39 13.02 -0.91
C PRO A 72 20.91 13.09 -0.57
N VAL A 73 20.03 13.11 -1.59
CA VAL A 73 18.57 13.11 -1.41
C VAL A 73 18.08 11.76 -0.88
N ALA A 74 18.58 10.66 -1.44
CA ALA A 74 18.23 9.32 -1.00
C ALA A 74 18.67 9.06 0.45
N GLN A 75 19.88 9.48 0.80
CA GLN A 75 20.44 9.37 2.15
C GLN A 75 19.66 10.22 3.15
N ALA A 76 19.45 11.52 2.85
CA ALA A 76 18.69 12.41 3.72
C ALA A 76 17.26 11.90 3.97
N LEU A 77 16.58 11.38 2.94
CA LEU A 77 15.25 10.79 3.10
C LEU A 77 15.28 9.53 3.99
N ALA A 78 16.31 8.70 3.86
CA ALA A 78 16.50 7.49 4.67
C ALA A 78 16.81 7.81 6.15
N ASP A 79 17.52 8.90 6.41
CA ASP A 79 17.91 9.32 7.77
C ASP A 79 16.76 10.01 8.53
N LEU A 80 15.71 10.45 7.83
CA LEU A 80 14.54 11.04 8.48
C LEU A 80 13.82 10.02 9.40
N PRO A 81 13.36 10.47 10.59
CA PRO A 81 12.40 9.72 11.40
C PRO A 81 11.16 9.36 10.59
N GLY A 82 10.56 8.20 10.85
CA GLY A 82 9.47 7.65 10.04
C GLY A 82 8.32 8.65 9.75
N GLN A 83 7.80 9.33 10.79
CA GLN A 83 6.74 10.31 10.62
C GLN A 83 7.18 11.59 9.89
N ALA A 84 8.43 12.02 10.07
CA ALA A 84 9.00 13.16 9.33
C ALA A 84 9.16 12.83 7.84
N ARG A 85 9.62 11.61 7.53
CA ARG A 85 9.70 11.09 6.16
C ARG A 85 8.32 11.01 5.51
N GLU A 86 7.33 10.46 6.21
CA GLU A 86 5.94 10.41 5.74
C GLU A 86 5.41 11.80 5.42
N ALA A 87 5.58 12.75 6.35
CA ALA A 87 5.13 14.13 6.18
C ALA A 87 5.76 14.77 4.95
N TRP A 88 7.08 14.63 4.79
CA TRP A 88 7.81 15.22 3.68
C TRP A 88 7.43 14.62 2.33
N VAL A 89 7.32 13.29 2.23
CA VAL A 89 6.90 12.63 0.97
C VAL A 89 5.49 13.06 0.59
N LEU A 90 4.55 13.06 1.53
CA LEU A 90 3.16 13.45 1.25
C LEU A 90 3.02 14.95 0.95
N GLY A 91 3.77 15.79 1.66
CA GLY A 91 3.75 17.25 1.50
C GLY A 91 4.43 17.74 0.22
N HIS A 92 5.60 17.20 -0.14
CA HIS A 92 6.41 17.74 -1.25
C HIS A 92 6.31 16.92 -2.54
N VAL A 93 6.27 15.58 -2.42
CA VAL A 93 6.17 14.71 -3.60
C VAL A 93 4.72 14.58 -4.07
N TYR A 94 3.78 14.39 -3.14
CA TYR A 94 2.35 14.28 -3.44
C TYR A 94 1.57 15.60 -3.30
N ARG A 95 2.21 16.67 -2.79
CA ARG A 95 1.62 18.02 -2.69
C ARG A 95 0.29 18.04 -1.95
N LEU A 96 0.17 17.24 -0.88
CA LEU A 96 -1.05 17.20 -0.08
C LEU A 96 -1.17 18.48 0.76
N GLU A 97 -2.35 19.11 0.69
CA GLU A 97 -2.72 20.21 1.56
C GLU A 97 -2.70 19.78 3.05
N PRO A 98 -2.46 20.69 4.01
CA PRO A 98 -2.24 20.34 5.42
C PRO A 98 -3.35 19.48 6.06
N ARG A 99 -4.61 19.66 5.64
CA ARG A 99 -5.74 18.83 6.11
C ARG A 99 -5.69 17.41 5.55
N ALA A 100 -5.34 17.25 4.28
CA ALA A 100 -5.21 15.94 3.62
C ALA A 100 -3.98 15.20 4.15
N LEU A 101 -2.86 15.92 4.34
CA LEU A 101 -1.65 15.42 4.97
C LEU A 101 -1.93 14.81 6.35
N ALA A 102 -2.63 15.55 7.22
CA ALA A 102 -2.99 15.09 8.56
C ALA A 102 -3.87 13.83 8.54
N ARG A 103 -4.85 13.77 7.62
CA ARG A 103 -5.70 12.58 7.44
C ARG A 103 -4.90 11.37 6.94
N ALA A 104 -4.00 11.57 5.97
CA ALA A 104 -3.15 10.52 5.45
C ALA A 104 -2.18 9.98 6.51
N MET A 105 -1.66 10.83 7.39
CA MET A 105 -0.77 10.43 8.48
C MET A 105 -1.48 9.86 9.72
N ASP A 106 -2.81 9.99 9.78
CA ASP A 106 -3.64 9.66 10.94
C ASP A 106 -3.25 10.44 12.20
N CYS A 107 -3.05 11.75 12.07
CA CYS A 107 -2.66 12.63 13.17
C CYS A 107 -3.33 14.02 13.07
N SER A 108 -3.08 14.89 14.06
CA SER A 108 -3.60 16.26 14.01
C SER A 108 -2.85 17.11 12.98
N ARG A 109 -3.50 18.16 12.46
CA ARG A 109 -2.88 19.11 11.51
C ARG A 109 -1.57 19.69 12.06
N THR A 110 -1.57 20.10 13.33
CA THR A 110 -0.38 20.68 13.97
C THR A 110 0.75 19.65 14.11
N ALA A 111 0.43 18.37 14.38
CA ALA A 111 1.44 17.32 14.42
C ALA A 111 2.05 17.08 13.03
N ALA A 112 1.21 16.96 12.00
CA ALA A 112 1.67 16.78 10.61
C ALA A 112 2.60 17.90 10.15
N LEU A 113 2.25 19.16 10.43
CA LEU A 113 3.09 20.31 10.07
C LEU A 113 4.43 20.32 10.83
N ARG A 114 4.44 19.99 12.13
CA ARG A 114 5.71 19.86 12.88
C ARG A 114 6.64 18.80 12.28
N HIS A 115 6.09 17.66 11.86
CA HIS A 115 6.87 16.62 11.19
C HIS A 115 7.41 17.08 9.83
N LEU A 116 6.62 17.85 9.09
CA LEU A 116 7.02 18.45 7.82
C LEU A 116 8.16 19.45 8.00
N ASP A 117 8.02 20.36 8.97
CA ASP A 117 9.04 21.37 9.30
C ASP A 117 10.35 20.72 9.74
N GLN A 118 10.27 19.67 10.56
CA GLN A 118 11.42 18.87 10.98
C GLN A 118 12.14 18.25 9.77
N ALA A 119 11.38 17.73 8.80
CA ALA A 119 11.96 17.11 7.61
C ALA A 119 12.54 18.13 6.61
N GLN A 120 11.93 19.31 6.52
CA GLN A 120 12.36 20.40 5.63
C GLN A 120 13.82 20.80 5.86
N ALA A 121 14.26 20.80 7.13
CA ALA A 121 15.62 21.16 7.50
C ALA A 121 16.67 20.17 6.96
N ALA A 122 16.31 18.90 6.75
CA ALA A 122 17.23 17.85 6.32
C ALA A 122 17.32 17.70 4.79
N LEU A 123 16.29 18.11 4.05
CA LEU A 123 16.17 17.93 2.60
C LEU A 123 16.22 19.29 1.88
N THR A 124 17.40 19.91 1.85
CA THR A 124 17.64 21.20 1.17
C THR A 124 18.49 21.02 -0.09
N PRO A 125 18.13 21.67 -1.22
CA PRO A 125 16.88 22.40 -1.49
C PRO A 125 15.68 21.45 -1.71
N ALA A 126 14.57 21.70 -1.02
CA ALA A 126 13.44 20.77 -0.96
C ALA A 126 12.74 20.56 -2.31
N GLU A 127 12.65 21.59 -3.15
CA GLU A 127 11.96 21.48 -4.45
C GLU A 127 12.75 20.61 -5.44
N GLU A 128 14.08 20.70 -5.46
CA GLU A 128 14.91 19.84 -6.32
C GLU A 128 14.84 18.38 -5.89
N ALA A 129 14.95 18.14 -4.58
CA ALA A 129 14.77 16.81 -4.00
C ALA A 129 13.39 16.23 -4.35
N ALA A 130 12.33 17.04 -4.22
CA ALA A 130 10.97 16.64 -4.54
C ALA A 130 10.78 16.35 -6.03
N ASN A 131 11.38 17.16 -6.91
CA ASN A 131 11.36 16.95 -8.35
C ASN A 131 12.06 15.65 -8.74
N ALA A 132 13.24 15.35 -8.18
CA ALA A 132 13.95 14.10 -8.42
C ALA A 132 13.13 12.88 -7.98
N LEU A 133 12.51 12.94 -6.79
CA LEU A 133 11.68 11.86 -6.28
C LEU A 133 10.35 11.70 -7.07
N ARG A 134 9.76 12.79 -7.55
CA ARG A 134 8.59 12.75 -8.46
C ARG A 134 8.96 12.10 -9.79
N ALA A 135 10.10 12.47 -10.37
CA ALA A 135 10.60 11.88 -11.61
C ALA A 135 10.86 10.38 -11.45
N TYR A 136 11.55 9.99 -10.37
CA TYR A 136 11.75 8.59 -10.01
C TYR A 136 10.41 7.85 -9.83
N ALA A 137 9.49 8.39 -9.03
CA ALA A 137 8.19 7.77 -8.78
C ALA A 137 7.36 7.59 -10.06
N ALA A 138 7.47 8.50 -11.03
CA ALA A 138 6.79 8.38 -12.32
C ALA A 138 7.27 7.17 -13.14
N THR A 139 8.52 6.73 -12.96
CA THR A 139 9.07 5.53 -13.62
C THR A 139 8.65 4.22 -12.97
N LEU A 140 8.15 4.27 -11.73
CA LEU A 140 7.76 3.07 -11.00
C LEU A 140 6.45 2.49 -11.53
N GLU A 141 6.53 1.24 -11.94
CA GLU A 141 5.41 0.41 -12.38
C GLU A 141 5.22 -0.77 -11.43
N VAL A 142 3.97 -1.21 -11.26
CA VAL A 142 3.66 -2.36 -10.41
C VAL A 142 4.28 -3.62 -11.03
N PRO A 143 5.17 -4.34 -10.32
CA PRO A 143 5.89 -5.46 -10.90
C PRO A 143 4.96 -6.58 -11.41
N ALA A 144 5.35 -7.22 -12.51
CA ALA A 144 4.58 -8.33 -13.10
C ALA A 144 4.37 -9.48 -12.09
N PHE A 145 5.41 -9.84 -11.33
CA PHE A 145 5.32 -10.92 -10.33
C PHE A 145 4.27 -10.66 -9.25
N TYR A 146 4.02 -9.40 -8.88
CA TYR A 146 2.94 -9.04 -7.95
C TYR A 146 1.57 -9.32 -8.57
N ARG A 147 1.37 -8.91 -9.82
CA ARG A 147 0.12 -9.15 -10.57
C ARG A 147 -0.16 -10.64 -10.69
N ASP A 148 0.87 -11.43 -11.01
CA ASP A 148 0.78 -12.88 -11.13
C ASP A 148 0.52 -13.58 -9.79
N ALA A 149 1.21 -13.16 -8.72
CA ALA A 149 0.97 -13.67 -7.38
C ALA A 149 -0.46 -13.40 -6.93
N ARG A 150 -0.99 -12.19 -7.21
CA ARG A 150 -2.38 -11.86 -6.88
C ARG A 150 -3.37 -12.69 -7.68
N ARG A 151 -3.16 -12.85 -8.99
CA ARG A 151 -3.99 -13.72 -9.84
C ARG A 151 -4.04 -15.12 -9.23
N ARG A 152 -2.88 -15.72 -8.93
CA ARG A 152 -2.79 -17.04 -8.29
C ARG A 152 -3.52 -17.13 -6.95
N ARG A 153 -3.40 -16.11 -6.08
CA ARG A 153 -4.13 -16.07 -4.80
C ARG A 153 -5.65 -16.04 -4.99
N ARG A 154 -6.15 -15.26 -5.95
CA ARG A 154 -7.60 -15.22 -6.27
C ARG A 154 -8.10 -16.56 -6.76
N TRP A 155 -7.37 -17.19 -7.69
CA TRP A 155 -7.69 -18.53 -8.18
C TRP A 155 -7.69 -19.56 -7.06
N ARG A 156 -6.67 -19.57 -6.19
CA ARG A 156 -6.63 -20.46 -5.02
C ARG A 156 -7.82 -20.25 -4.08
N ARG A 157 -8.17 -18.99 -3.75
CA ARG A 157 -9.34 -18.69 -2.91
C ARG A 157 -10.65 -19.18 -3.55
N LEU A 158 -10.79 -19.05 -4.88
CA LEU A 158 -11.94 -19.56 -5.61
C LEU A 158 -12.01 -21.09 -5.55
N VAL A 159 -10.90 -21.78 -5.86
CA VAL A 159 -10.82 -23.25 -5.80
C VAL A 159 -11.16 -23.76 -4.40
N VAL A 160 -10.58 -23.15 -3.36
CA VAL A 160 -10.89 -23.52 -1.96
C VAL A 160 -12.38 -23.35 -1.66
N ARG A 161 -13.01 -22.24 -2.08
CA ARG A 161 -14.45 -22.02 -1.88
C ARG A 161 -15.29 -23.07 -2.59
N ILE A 162 -14.93 -23.44 -3.82
CA ILE A 162 -15.63 -24.49 -4.58
C ILE A 162 -15.50 -25.83 -3.88
N CYS A 163 -14.29 -26.22 -3.45
CA CYS A 163 -14.09 -27.48 -2.72
C CYS A 163 -14.91 -27.53 -1.42
N VAL A 164 -14.91 -26.44 -0.63
CA VAL A 164 -15.71 -26.35 0.61
C VAL A 164 -17.21 -26.48 0.31
N ALA A 165 -17.70 -25.82 -0.75
CA ALA A 165 -19.10 -25.91 -1.14
C ALA A 165 -19.50 -27.33 -1.57
N LEU A 166 -18.64 -28.02 -2.34
CA LEU A 166 -18.87 -29.40 -2.76
C LEU A 166 -18.91 -30.37 -1.57
N VAL A 167 -17.99 -30.22 -0.61
CA VAL A 167 -17.97 -31.03 0.62
C VAL A 167 -19.23 -30.79 1.44
N ALA A 168 -19.65 -29.54 1.61
CA ALA A 168 -20.89 -29.20 2.31
C ALA A 168 -22.13 -29.82 1.62
N ALA A 169 -22.22 -29.73 0.29
CA ALA A 169 -23.31 -30.30 -0.48
C ALA A 169 -23.36 -31.83 -0.33
N ALA A 170 -22.22 -32.52 -0.43
CA ALA A 170 -22.14 -33.96 -0.22
C ALA A 170 -22.58 -34.36 1.20
N GLY A 171 -22.16 -33.60 2.22
CA GLY A 171 -22.59 -33.79 3.60
C GLY A 171 -24.12 -33.66 3.77
N CYS A 172 -24.74 -32.66 3.14
CA CYS A 172 -26.19 -32.50 3.14
C CYS A 172 -26.92 -33.68 2.51
N VAL A 173 -26.41 -34.23 1.40
CA VAL A 173 -27.00 -35.41 0.72
C VAL A 173 -26.94 -36.64 1.64
N VAL A 174 -25.80 -36.89 2.28
CA VAL A 174 -25.63 -38.01 3.22
C VAL A 174 -26.58 -37.89 4.41
N LEU A 175 -26.70 -36.69 5.00
CA LEU A 175 -27.62 -36.43 6.11
C LEU A 175 -29.08 -36.61 5.72
N ALA A 176 -29.48 -36.15 4.53
CA ALA A 176 -30.84 -36.32 4.02
C ALA A 176 -31.17 -37.81 3.80
N GLY A 177 -30.25 -38.58 3.20
CA GLY A 177 -30.41 -40.02 3.00
C GLY A 177 -30.52 -40.78 4.33
N TRP A 178 -29.66 -40.45 5.31
CA TRP A 178 -29.72 -41.04 6.65
C TRP A 178 -31.04 -40.73 7.36
N TRP A 179 -31.50 -39.48 7.32
CA TRP A 179 -32.76 -39.08 7.93
C TRP A 179 -33.98 -39.78 7.31
N TRP A 180 -33.97 -39.97 5.99
CA TRP A 180 -35.02 -40.72 5.30
C TRP A 180 -35.04 -42.19 5.73
N SER A 181 -33.87 -42.83 5.81
CA SER A 181 -33.78 -44.24 6.25
C SER A 181 -34.32 -44.47 7.66
N ARG A 182 -34.13 -43.50 8.57
CA ARG A 182 -34.68 -43.55 9.94
C ARG A 182 -36.19 -43.38 10.04
N ARG A 183 -36.85 -42.81 9.03
CA ARG A 183 -38.32 -42.67 9.01
C ARG A 183 -39.03 -43.87 8.39
N ALA A 184 -38.31 -44.67 7.60
CA ALA A 184 -38.90 -45.75 6.80
C ALA A 184 -38.88 -47.12 7.51
N GLY A 185 -38.15 -47.26 8.61
CA GLY A 185 -38.13 -48.46 9.47
C GLY A 185 -38.70 -48.15 10.83
#